data_AF-A0A9Q4KN28-F1
#
_entry.id   AF-A0A9Q4KN28-F1
#
_cell.length_a   1.000
_cell.length_b   1.000
_cell.length_c   1.000
_cell.angle_alpha   90.00
_cell.angle_beta   90.00
_cell.angle_gamma   90.00
#
_symmetry.space_group_name_H-M   'P 1'
#
loop_
_entity.id
_entity.type
_entity.pdbx_description
1 polymer ?
#
loop_
_entity_poly.entity_id
_entity_poly.type
_entity_poly.pdbx_seq_one_letter_code
_entity_poly.pdbx_strand_id
1 'polypeptide(L)'
;MTTGNRPITRRVSFITLLTILFLLCCATGIAAAQTTTEPWTLTLTGYGTQTITADEFSAMKADCGTTFTDTDGNVYSGVPLTTLIGIVDDAETETFNTTRAGAGYSIIIRASDWHDRIFAAEDLTETGFCVADTVNDGPLPEQDGDIKIAPLILVGKDVLQGMSIGNIMDITLAGASISGEKEETVTITILRYDKEGGTILNATTKDCRWMEENLPVYGDGTTTYRYQGPTFDTADLWNPTEDKNLEKVKDEPMGTAISDLCNLVGGMQEGDELRMTATDGYVVELMYENIYIPNEKQGTAILAWHTKKEGFVPEYTGGPALFFLADDHVFGNQDMKECTDPGYWRFYWCSGTEYPSAAGLAVRNVEKMEIYPRPEADWELNLSGYLTSPISKKGFEQGLACGTRAQGHLATYTDNDGHVWSGMPLYRLVGWVDDACQHDENLVNNKAYNMTLAENNAYTVILGNSDGKTVSFTSREIMKSMDYIVVNQADGHTFSTEGDIWPLALRGESVPAEKEINGITTITLDYGDSSSGNTESSAIPTPFPLFAALAGASLAEFIRHKRE
;
A
#
# COMPACT_ATOMS: atom_id res chain seq x y z
N MET A 1 29.30 -55.45 -66.55
CA MET A 1 28.76 -56.14 -65.36
C MET A 1 29.76 -57.22 -65.00
N THR A 2 30.65 -56.90 -64.05
CA THR A 2 31.89 -57.60 -63.80
C THR A 2 32.17 -57.59 -62.30
N THR A 3 32.09 -58.78 -61.70
CA THR A 3 33.01 -59.40 -60.73
C THR A 3 34.10 -58.58 -60.02
N GLY A 4 34.31 -58.89 -58.73
CA GLY A 4 35.66 -59.06 -58.13
C GLY A 4 35.89 -58.32 -56.81
N ASN A 5 35.61 -58.93 -55.65
CA ASN A 5 36.58 -59.58 -54.73
C ASN A 5 37.72 -58.69 -54.18
N ARG A 6 37.65 -58.36 -52.87
CA ARG A 6 38.53 -58.76 -51.73
C ARG A 6 40.03 -59.14 -52.03
N PRO A 7 41.00 -59.12 -51.07
CA PRO A 7 40.93 -58.79 -49.62
C PRO A 7 42.27 -58.30 -48.91
N ILE A 8 42.26 -58.23 -47.55
CA ILE A 8 43.37 -58.35 -46.51
C ILE A 8 44.52 -57.29 -46.53
N THR A 9 45.17 -56.76 -45.46
CA THR A 9 45.48 -57.20 -44.08
C THR A 9 46.07 -56.05 -43.22
N ARG A 10 45.71 -56.00 -41.93
CA ARG A 10 46.41 -55.55 -40.69
C ARG A 10 47.80 -54.84 -40.76
N ARG A 11 47.95 -53.67 -40.10
CA ARG A 11 48.71 -53.36 -38.83
C ARG A 11 49.29 -51.91 -38.75
N VAL A 12 49.11 -51.26 -37.57
CA VAL A 12 50.05 -50.43 -36.76
C VAL A 12 50.41 -48.96 -37.18
N SER A 13 49.90 -47.99 -36.39
CA SER A 13 50.57 -46.97 -35.51
C SER A 13 51.71 -46.01 -35.97
N PHE A 14 51.69 -44.78 -35.37
CA PHE A 14 52.70 -43.68 -35.23
C PHE A 14 52.80 -42.61 -36.35
N ILE A 15 52.43 -41.33 -36.12
CA ILE A 15 53.15 -40.15 -35.55
C ILE A 15 54.20 -39.51 -36.51
N THR A 16 54.27 -38.15 -36.46
CA THR A 16 55.33 -37.16 -36.88
C THR A 16 55.04 -36.35 -38.17
N LEU A 17 54.63 -35.06 -38.12
CA LEU A 17 55.37 -33.76 -37.96
C LEU A 17 56.23 -33.38 -39.21
N LEU A 18 55.79 -32.40 -40.03
CA LEU A 18 56.26 -30.98 -40.13
C LEU A 18 57.67 -30.87 -40.76
N THR A 19 57.98 -30.13 -41.85
CA THR A 19 58.22 -28.66 -41.92
C THR A 19 58.89 -28.26 -43.28
N ILE A 20 58.42 -27.16 -43.94
CA ILE A 20 59.20 -25.94 -44.40
C ILE A 20 60.18 -26.09 -45.62
N LEU A 21 60.45 -25.16 -46.56
CA LEU A 21 60.18 -23.74 -46.99
C LEU A 21 60.65 -23.64 -48.49
N PHE A 22 60.31 -22.66 -49.33
CA PHE A 22 60.99 -21.35 -49.57
C PHE A 22 60.26 -20.65 -50.76
N LEU A 23 59.63 -19.47 -50.60
CA LEU A 23 60.09 -18.09 -50.99
C LEU A 23 60.37 -17.92 -52.52
N LEU A 24 59.97 -16.86 -53.25
CA LEU A 24 59.90 -15.41 -52.99
C LEU A 24 59.24 -14.68 -54.21
N CYS A 25 58.49 -13.58 -54.02
CA CYS A 25 58.80 -12.23 -54.56
C CYS A 25 57.67 -11.19 -54.33
N CYS A 26 58.07 -9.97 -54.03
CA CYS A 26 57.27 -8.83 -53.54
C CYS A 26 56.56 -8.03 -54.65
N ALA A 27 55.38 -7.47 -54.34
CA ALA A 27 54.91 -6.20 -54.89
C ALA A 27 54.04 -5.47 -53.84
N THR A 28 54.34 -4.18 -53.67
CA THR A 28 53.73 -3.24 -52.73
C THR A 28 52.26 -2.97 -53.01
N GLY A 29 51.39 -3.26 -52.04
CA GLY A 29 50.04 -2.72 -51.97
C GLY A 29 49.85 -2.13 -50.57
N ILE A 30 49.72 -0.80 -50.49
CA ILE A 30 49.16 -0.16 -49.29
C ILE A 30 47.67 -0.55 -49.33
N ALA A 31 47.31 -1.58 -48.58
CA ALA A 31 45.93 -1.86 -48.27
C ALA A 31 45.53 -0.85 -47.19
N ALA A 32 44.74 0.17 -47.57
CA ALA A 32 43.92 0.87 -46.61
C ALA A 32 43.03 -0.20 -45.95
N ALA A 33 43.23 -0.45 -44.66
CA ALA A 33 42.36 -1.31 -43.89
C ALA A 33 40.98 -0.64 -43.88
N GLN A 34 40.08 -1.12 -44.74
CA GLN A 34 38.66 -0.88 -44.56
C GLN A 34 38.24 -1.65 -43.31
N THR A 35 38.20 -0.96 -42.17
CA THR A 35 37.52 -1.44 -40.97
C THR A 35 36.03 -1.40 -41.27
N THR A 36 35.49 -2.51 -41.75
CA THR A 36 34.04 -2.70 -41.84
C THR A 36 33.52 -2.91 -40.42
N THR A 37 33.17 -1.83 -39.73
CA THR A 37 32.32 -1.90 -38.54
C THR A 37 30.99 -2.54 -38.94
N GLU A 38 30.54 -3.55 -38.20
CA GLU A 38 29.23 -4.17 -38.42
C GLU A 38 28.14 -3.09 -38.48
N PRO A 39 27.21 -3.16 -39.45
CA PRO A 39 26.18 -2.14 -39.61
C PRO A 39 25.26 -2.16 -38.39
N TRP A 40 25.26 -1.06 -37.64
CA TRP A 40 24.37 -0.85 -36.50
C TRP A 40 23.37 0.27 -36.78
N THR A 41 22.26 0.24 -36.05
CA THR A 41 21.21 1.25 -36.12
C THR A 41 20.81 1.66 -34.71
N LEU A 42 20.53 2.94 -34.52
CA LEU A 42 19.95 3.51 -33.31
C LEU A 42 18.49 3.85 -33.59
N THR A 43 17.57 3.36 -32.76
CA THR A 43 16.15 3.72 -32.83
C THR A 43 15.87 4.86 -31.85
N LEU A 44 15.23 5.91 -32.34
CA LEU A 44 14.76 7.05 -31.55
C LEU A 44 13.23 7.02 -31.56
N THR A 45 12.61 7.05 -30.39
CA THR A 45 11.14 7.02 -30.25
C THR A 45 10.67 8.17 -29.38
N GLY A 46 9.65 8.89 -29.80
CA GLY A 46 9.03 10.00 -29.07
C GLY A 46 7.74 10.45 -29.75
N TYR A 47 7.66 11.72 -30.16
CA TYR A 47 6.56 12.25 -30.99
C TYR A 47 6.44 11.50 -32.33
N GLY A 48 7.57 10.98 -32.83
CA GLY A 48 7.63 10.01 -33.91
C GLY A 48 8.71 8.96 -33.65
N THR A 49 8.90 8.05 -34.60
CA THR A 49 10.00 7.07 -34.56
C THR A 49 10.95 7.33 -35.72
N GLN A 50 12.23 7.43 -35.43
CA GLN A 50 13.31 7.56 -36.42
C GLN A 50 14.35 6.47 -36.19
N THR A 51 14.91 5.93 -37.27
CA THR A 51 16.08 5.06 -37.21
C THR A 51 17.27 5.83 -37.77
N ILE A 52 18.38 5.84 -37.03
CA ILE A 52 19.66 6.45 -37.40
C ILE A 52 20.66 5.33 -37.70
N THR A 53 21.22 5.34 -38.89
CA THR A 53 22.30 4.45 -39.30
C THR A 53 23.66 4.95 -38.83
N ALA A 54 24.67 4.08 -38.82
CA ALA A 54 26.05 4.46 -38.48
C ALA A 54 26.60 5.60 -39.38
N ASP A 55 26.24 5.61 -40.66
CA ASP A 55 26.64 6.66 -41.61
C ASP A 55 25.96 8.00 -41.31
N GLU A 56 24.66 7.98 -41.00
CA GLU A 56 23.91 9.18 -40.59
C GLU A 56 24.45 9.74 -39.28
N PHE A 57 24.72 8.87 -38.30
CA PHE A 57 25.34 9.27 -37.03
C PHE A 57 26.72 9.90 -37.24
N SER A 58 27.54 9.33 -38.12
CA SER A 58 28.85 9.88 -38.47
C SER A 58 28.74 11.25 -39.14
N ALA A 59 27.73 11.45 -40.00
CA ALA A 59 27.44 12.74 -40.61
C ALA A 59 26.98 13.77 -39.57
N MET A 60 26.10 13.39 -38.64
CA MET A 60 25.67 14.25 -37.53
C MET A 60 26.87 14.66 -36.66
N LYS A 61 27.73 13.71 -36.31
CA LYS A 61 28.97 13.97 -35.54
C LYS A 61 29.91 14.95 -36.25
N ALA A 62 29.99 14.90 -37.58
CA ALA A 62 30.81 15.84 -38.34
C ALA A 62 30.28 17.28 -38.30
N ASP A 63 28.96 17.45 -38.18
CA ASP A 63 28.30 18.76 -38.15
C ASP A 63 28.19 19.36 -36.74
N CYS A 64 27.77 18.54 -35.77
CA CYS A 64 27.40 18.98 -34.42
C CYS A 64 28.02 18.12 -33.30
N GLY A 65 29.11 17.41 -33.58
CA GLY A 65 29.74 16.49 -32.63
C GLY A 65 30.27 17.17 -31.37
N THR A 66 30.41 16.37 -30.32
CA THR A 66 30.98 16.77 -29.03
C THR A 66 32.02 15.74 -28.55
N THR A 67 32.82 16.13 -27.57
CA THR A 67 33.81 15.26 -26.94
C THR A 67 33.71 15.30 -25.42
N PHE A 68 34.13 14.21 -24.79
CA PHE A 68 34.23 14.08 -23.35
C PHE A 68 35.56 13.41 -22.99
N THR A 69 36.29 13.97 -22.03
CA THR A 69 37.51 13.36 -21.50
C THR A 69 37.24 12.80 -20.12
N ASP A 70 37.44 11.49 -19.94
CA ASP A 70 37.27 10.85 -18.64
C ASP A 70 38.45 11.15 -17.69
N THR A 71 38.36 10.62 -16.46
CA THR A 71 39.40 10.80 -15.44
C THR A 71 40.72 10.10 -15.76
N ASP A 72 40.68 9.08 -16.63
CA ASP A 72 41.85 8.31 -17.07
C ASP A 72 42.52 8.96 -18.30
N GLY A 73 41.92 10.04 -18.83
CA GLY A 73 42.40 10.80 -19.98
C GLY A 73 41.92 10.27 -21.33
N ASN A 74 40.99 9.31 -21.36
CA ASN A 74 40.41 8.84 -22.60
C ASN A 74 39.45 9.88 -23.17
N VAL A 75 39.59 10.18 -24.46
CA VAL A 75 38.76 11.15 -25.17
C VAL A 75 37.70 10.44 -25.99
N TYR A 76 36.47 10.48 -25.52
CA TYR A 76 35.30 10.01 -26.24
C TYR A 76 34.79 11.08 -27.21
N SER A 77 34.41 10.68 -28.42
CA SER A 77 33.85 11.59 -29.42
C SER A 77 32.58 11.00 -30.02
N GLY A 78 31.56 11.86 -30.18
CA GLY A 78 30.18 11.46 -30.47
C GLY A 78 29.25 12.61 -30.80
N VAL A 79 27.95 12.36 -30.68
CA VAL A 79 26.87 13.34 -30.90
C VAL A 79 26.26 13.73 -29.54
N PRO A 80 25.92 15.01 -29.30
CA PRO A 80 25.16 15.41 -28.12
C PRO A 80 23.82 14.67 -28.04
N LEU A 81 23.43 14.22 -26.83
CA LEU A 81 22.15 13.54 -26.64
C LEU A 81 20.97 14.42 -27.03
N THR A 82 21.04 15.73 -26.75
CA THR A 82 20.05 16.75 -27.14
C THR A 82 19.82 16.81 -28.65
N THR A 83 20.86 16.69 -29.46
CA THR A 83 20.74 16.63 -30.93
C THR A 83 19.99 15.37 -31.37
N LEU A 84 20.27 14.21 -30.76
CA LEU A 84 19.59 12.97 -31.12
C LEU A 84 18.11 13.02 -30.73
N ILE A 85 17.80 13.38 -29.50
CA ILE A 85 16.41 13.39 -29.03
C ILE A 85 15.58 14.52 -29.63
N GLY A 86 16.21 15.62 -30.06
CA GLY A 86 15.56 16.72 -30.80
C GLY A 86 14.99 16.30 -32.16
N ILE A 87 15.35 15.10 -32.66
CA ILE A 87 14.75 14.53 -33.87
C ILE A 87 13.32 14.03 -33.60
N VAL A 88 13.02 13.65 -32.35
CA VAL A 88 11.79 12.95 -31.98
C VAL A 88 11.06 13.56 -30.77
N ASP A 89 11.49 14.71 -30.25
CA ASP A 89 10.85 15.35 -29.10
C ASP A 89 9.61 16.18 -29.47
N ASP A 90 9.52 16.65 -30.72
CA ASP A 90 8.31 17.22 -31.33
C ASP A 90 8.25 17.02 -32.86
N ALA A 91 7.48 17.85 -33.57
CA ALA A 91 7.32 17.78 -35.02
C ALA A 91 8.47 18.46 -35.81
N GLU A 92 9.31 19.26 -35.16
CA GLU A 92 10.39 20.06 -35.73
C GLU A 92 11.75 19.37 -35.53
N THR A 93 12.04 18.39 -36.38
CA THR A 93 13.13 17.40 -36.21
C THR A 93 14.57 17.95 -36.26
N GLU A 94 14.77 19.26 -36.46
CA GLU A 94 16.09 19.89 -36.55
C GLU A 94 16.53 20.57 -35.25
N THR A 95 15.63 20.72 -34.26
CA THR A 95 15.89 21.49 -33.04
C THR A 95 15.34 20.82 -31.81
N PHE A 96 16.14 20.81 -30.73
CA PHE A 96 15.69 20.35 -29.43
C PHE A 96 14.68 21.33 -28.79
N ASN A 97 13.50 20.84 -28.43
CA ASN A 97 12.44 21.59 -27.79
C ASN A 97 12.66 21.73 -26.28
N THR A 98 13.42 22.76 -25.92
CA THR A 98 13.69 23.14 -24.53
C THR A 98 12.43 23.45 -23.71
N THR A 99 11.32 23.84 -24.34
CA THR A 99 10.05 24.11 -23.63
C THR A 99 9.38 22.80 -23.20
N ARG A 100 9.36 21.78 -24.05
CA ARG A 100 8.87 20.44 -23.70
C ARG A 100 9.77 19.77 -22.67
N ALA A 101 11.09 19.91 -22.82
CA ALA A 101 12.04 19.40 -21.84
C ALA A 101 11.83 20.02 -20.46
N GLY A 102 11.62 21.34 -20.39
CA GLY A 102 11.28 22.04 -19.15
C GLY A 102 9.87 21.75 -18.62
N ALA A 103 8.98 21.19 -19.42
CA ALA A 103 7.68 20.69 -18.97
C ALA A 103 7.77 19.26 -18.38
N GLY A 104 8.90 18.58 -18.56
CA GLY A 104 9.16 17.25 -18.04
C GLY A 104 8.76 16.12 -19.00
N TYR A 105 9.72 15.21 -19.21
CA TYR A 105 9.51 13.86 -19.73
C TYR A 105 10.75 13.01 -19.41
N SER A 106 10.59 11.68 -19.46
CA SER A 106 11.65 10.71 -19.22
C SER A 106 12.35 10.33 -20.53
N ILE A 107 13.67 10.17 -20.46
CA ILE A 107 14.54 9.71 -21.55
C ILE A 107 15.09 8.35 -21.15
N ILE A 108 14.65 7.31 -21.83
CA ILE A 108 15.02 5.92 -21.59
C ILE A 108 16.06 5.54 -22.64
N ILE A 109 17.28 5.24 -22.20
CA ILE A 109 18.37 4.78 -23.05
C ILE A 109 18.59 3.30 -22.79
N ARG A 110 18.41 2.48 -23.83
CA ARG A 110 18.41 1.02 -23.74
C ARG A 110 19.56 0.40 -24.52
N ALA A 111 20.29 -0.47 -23.84
CA ALA A 111 21.33 -1.32 -24.43
C ALA A 111 20.73 -2.57 -25.09
N SER A 112 21.48 -3.22 -25.99
CA SER A 112 21.00 -4.42 -26.71
C SER A 112 20.81 -5.66 -25.83
N ASP A 113 21.23 -5.62 -24.56
CA ASP A 113 20.91 -6.60 -23.53
C ASP A 113 19.75 -6.20 -22.61
N TRP A 114 18.94 -5.23 -23.04
CA TRP A 114 17.72 -4.79 -22.36
C TRP A 114 17.95 -4.12 -21.00
N HIS A 115 19.18 -3.67 -20.76
CA HIS A 115 19.49 -2.82 -19.61
C HIS A 115 19.17 -1.37 -19.95
N ASP A 116 18.52 -0.67 -19.02
CA ASP A 116 18.05 0.71 -19.22
C ASP A 116 18.75 1.70 -18.28
N ARG A 117 18.89 2.93 -18.79
CA ARG A 117 19.13 4.14 -17.98
C ARG A 117 18.01 5.12 -18.28
N ILE A 118 17.51 5.76 -17.23
CA ILE A 118 16.43 6.75 -17.33
C ILE A 118 16.98 8.08 -16.84
N PHE A 119 16.72 9.14 -17.60
CA PHE A 119 17.10 10.52 -17.30
C PHE A 119 15.88 11.41 -17.39
N ALA A 120 15.79 12.44 -16.55
CA ALA A 120 14.79 13.48 -16.70
C ALA A 120 15.25 14.49 -17.77
N ALA A 121 14.34 14.93 -18.64
CA ALA A 121 14.67 15.91 -19.69
C ALA A 121 15.16 17.26 -19.14
N GLU A 122 14.77 17.61 -17.91
CA GLU A 122 15.19 18.83 -17.22
C GLU A 122 16.66 18.79 -16.76
N ASP A 123 17.26 17.61 -16.60
CA ASP A 123 18.66 17.44 -16.21
C ASP A 123 19.64 17.67 -17.38
N LEU A 124 19.12 17.75 -18.62
CA LEU A 124 19.96 17.87 -19.80
C LEU A 124 20.62 19.24 -19.90
N THR A 125 21.93 19.24 -20.10
CA THR A 125 22.64 20.41 -20.63
C THR A 125 23.05 20.15 -22.08
N GLU A 126 23.16 21.23 -22.87
CA GLU A 126 23.38 21.20 -24.32
C GLU A 126 24.51 20.25 -24.76
N THR A 127 25.61 20.19 -24.00
CA THR A 127 26.76 19.32 -24.30
C THR A 127 27.16 18.42 -23.12
N GLY A 128 26.28 18.28 -22.12
CA GLY A 128 26.53 17.54 -20.88
C GLY A 128 26.58 16.02 -21.06
N PHE A 129 25.86 15.55 -22.08
CA PHE A 129 25.62 14.15 -22.42
C PHE A 129 26.06 13.90 -23.85
N CYS A 130 27.01 12.99 -24.04
CA CYS A 130 27.59 12.59 -25.31
C CYS A 130 27.29 11.12 -25.55
N VAL A 131 26.61 10.83 -26.67
CA VAL A 131 26.51 9.47 -27.20
C VAL A 131 27.71 9.29 -28.12
N ALA A 132 28.71 8.53 -27.70
CA ALA A 132 29.97 8.36 -28.40
C ALA A 132 30.02 7.04 -29.18
N ASP A 133 30.62 7.09 -30.37
CA ASP A 133 30.95 5.95 -31.24
C ASP A 133 32.46 5.69 -31.33
N THR A 134 33.28 6.57 -30.74
CA THR A 134 34.76 6.48 -30.76
C THR A 134 35.40 6.89 -29.45
N VAL A 135 36.59 6.35 -29.18
CA VAL A 135 37.47 6.73 -28.07
C VAL A 135 38.92 6.83 -28.55
N ASN A 136 39.62 7.89 -28.15
CA ASN A 136 41.01 8.17 -28.53
C ASN A 136 41.25 8.08 -30.06
N ASP A 137 40.35 8.70 -30.84
CA ASP A 137 40.33 8.69 -32.31
C ASP A 137 40.19 7.30 -32.97
N GLY A 138 39.91 6.26 -32.18
CA GLY A 138 39.65 4.89 -32.63
C GLY A 138 38.22 4.42 -32.34
N PRO A 139 37.82 3.24 -32.84
CA PRO A 139 36.53 2.65 -32.50
C PRO A 139 36.45 2.38 -31.00
N LEU A 140 35.23 2.37 -30.44
CA LEU A 140 35.02 1.84 -29.09
C LEU A 140 35.55 0.41 -29.01
N PRO A 141 36.22 0.04 -27.89
CA PRO A 141 36.78 -1.30 -27.76
C PRO A 141 35.68 -2.36 -27.92
N GLU A 142 35.88 -3.26 -28.87
CA GLU A 142 35.09 -4.49 -28.95
C GLU A 142 35.47 -5.43 -27.79
N GLN A 143 34.50 -6.23 -27.38
CA GLN A 143 34.41 -6.92 -26.09
C GLN A 143 35.66 -7.68 -25.58
N ASP A 144 35.94 -7.53 -24.26
CA ASP A 144 36.49 -8.57 -23.39
C ASP A 144 35.73 -8.53 -22.04
N GLY A 145 34.98 -9.59 -21.70
CA GLY A 145 34.20 -9.71 -20.44
C GLY A 145 32.74 -9.23 -20.45
N ASP A 146 32.19 -8.97 -19.25
CA ASP A 146 30.76 -8.68 -18.98
C ASP A 146 30.33 -7.22 -19.28
N ILE A 147 31.26 -6.31 -19.60
CA ILE A 147 30.96 -4.90 -19.86
C ILE A 147 30.90 -4.65 -21.37
N LYS A 148 29.72 -4.34 -21.90
CA LYS A 148 29.49 -4.04 -23.31
C LYS A 148 29.49 -2.53 -23.55
N ILE A 149 30.32 -2.05 -24.48
CA ILE A 149 30.50 -0.61 -24.75
C ILE A 149 30.21 -0.20 -26.19
N ALA A 150 30.57 -1.02 -27.19
CA ALA A 150 30.27 -0.76 -28.61
C ALA A 150 28.83 -1.21 -28.98
N PRO A 151 28.18 -0.61 -30.00
CA PRO A 151 28.71 0.39 -30.92
C PRO A 151 28.58 1.84 -30.44
N LEU A 152 27.75 2.09 -29.42
CA LEU A 152 27.50 3.43 -28.86
C LEU A 152 27.56 3.40 -27.33
N ILE A 153 28.12 4.44 -26.72
CA ILE A 153 28.18 4.61 -25.26
C ILE A 153 27.73 6.01 -24.85
N LEU A 154 26.96 6.10 -23.76
CA LEU A 154 26.61 7.37 -23.13
C LEU A 154 27.67 7.74 -22.09
N VAL A 155 28.34 8.86 -22.33
CA VAL A 155 29.35 9.46 -21.45
C VAL A 155 29.12 10.96 -21.38
N GLY A 156 29.76 11.67 -20.45
CA GLY A 156 29.62 13.12 -20.36
C GLY A 156 29.87 13.64 -18.97
N LYS A 157 30.14 14.94 -18.88
CA LYS A 157 30.40 15.64 -17.61
C LYS A 157 29.19 15.66 -16.67
N ASP A 158 27.98 15.56 -17.24
CA ASP A 158 26.72 15.59 -16.49
C ASP A 158 26.10 14.19 -16.36
N VAL A 159 26.75 13.15 -16.91
CA VAL A 159 26.37 11.76 -16.66
C VAL A 159 26.86 11.36 -15.27
N LEU A 160 25.92 11.07 -14.36
CA LEU A 160 26.26 10.64 -13.00
C LEU A 160 27.11 9.37 -12.99
N GLN A 161 27.95 9.23 -11.96
CA GLN A 161 28.78 8.03 -11.79
C GLN A 161 27.91 6.76 -11.76
N GLY A 162 28.25 5.77 -12.59
CA GLY A 162 27.47 4.52 -12.72
C GLY A 162 26.27 4.59 -13.68
N MET A 163 25.93 5.79 -14.18
CA MET A 163 24.86 5.99 -15.16
C MET A 163 25.30 5.88 -16.62
N SER A 164 26.62 5.77 -16.88
CA SER A 164 27.10 5.41 -18.21
C SER A 164 26.52 4.07 -18.66
N ILE A 165 26.12 4.01 -19.92
CA ILE A 165 25.54 2.82 -20.55
C ILE A 165 26.15 2.67 -21.94
N GLY A 166 26.66 1.48 -22.22
CA GLY A 166 27.25 1.11 -23.49
C GLY A 166 26.33 0.23 -24.33
N ASN A 167 26.71 -0.02 -25.57
CA ASN A 167 25.98 -0.90 -26.49
C ASN A 167 24.50 -0.45 -26.69
N ILE A 168 24.30 0.86 -26.79
CA ILE A 168 23.00 1.53 -26.92
C ILE A 168 22.42 1.25 -28.31
N MET A 169 21.15 0.81 -28.37
CA MET A 169 20.41 0.61 -29.62
C MET A 169 19.07 1.36 -29.69
N ASP A 170 18.56 1.82 -28.56
CA ASP A 170 17.28 2.51 -28.48
C ASP A 170 17.35 3.69 -27.49
N ILE A 171 16.76 4.82 -27.90
CA ILE A 171 16.50 5.99 -27.04
C ILE A 171 15.02 6.33 -27.19
N THR A 172 14.27 6.24 -26.10
CA THR A 172 12.83 6.48 -26.05
C THR A 172 12.52 7.66 -25.14
N LEU A 173 11.72 8.60 -25.62
CA LEU A 173 11.15 9.71 -24.87
C LEU A 173 9.74 9.32 -24.44
N ALA A 174 9.47 9.38 -23.14
CA ALA A 174 8.20 8.99 -22.54
C ALA A 174 7.66 10.11 -21.65
N GLY A 175 6.43 10.54 -21.91
CA GLY A 175 5.72 11.51 -21.10
C GLY A 175 4.64 12.24 -21.89
N ALA A 176 3.66 12.81 -21.18
CA ALA A 176 2.51 13.47 -21.79
C ALA A 176 2.91 14.65 -22.73
N SER A 177 4.04 15.30 -22.45
CA SER A 177 4.59 16.38 -23.29
C SER A 177 5.10 15.91 -24.66
N ILE A 178 5.39 14.61 -24.82
CA ILE A 178 5.88 13.99 -26.05
C ILE A 178 4.74 13.42 -26.90
N SER A 179 3.85 12.61 -26.30
CA SER A 179 2.81 11.88 -27.05
C SER A 179 1.62 12.76 -27.46
N GLY A 180 1.42 13.92 -26.83
CA GLY A 180 0.26 14.78 -27.07
C GLY A 180 -1.08 14.17 -26.62
N GLU A 181 -1.03 12.99 -26.00
CA GLU A 181 -2.17 12.35 -25.35
C GLU A 181 -2.46 13.07 -24.02
N LYS A 182 -3.74 13.19 -23.64
CA LYS A 182 -4.08 13.57 -22.27
C LYS A 182 -3.42 12.54 -21.36
N GLU A 183 -2.73 12.99 -20.30
CA GLU A 183 -2.19 12.13 -19.23
C GLU A 183 -3.16 10.97 -18.98
N GLU A 184 -2.69 9.74 -19.18
CA GLU A 184 -3.44 8.58 -18.71
C GLU A 184 -3.61 8.75 -17.21
N THR A 185 -4.85 9.01 -16.79
CA THR A 185 -5.14 9.28 -15.38
C THR A 185 -4.95 7.99 -14.62
N VAL A 186 -3.89 7.92 -13.81
CA VAL A 186 -3.69 6.81 -12.87
C VAL A 186 -4.59 7.03 -11.67
N THR A 187 -5.50 6.09 -11.42
CA THR A 187 -6.50 6.19 -10.36
C THR A 187 -6.41 5.04 -9.37
N ILE A 188 -6.72 5.32 -8.11
CA ILE A 188 -6.82 4.35 -7.04
C ILE A 188 -8.27 4.21 -6.61
N THR A 189 -8.76 2.97 -6.56
CA THR A 189 -10.08 2.68 -5.99
C THR A 189 -9.93 2.27 -4.52
N ILE A 190 -10.61 2.97 -3.64
CA ILE A 190 -10.58 2.73 -2.19
C ILE A 190 -11.96 2.23 -1.78
N LEU A 191 -12.01 1.06 -1.16
CA LEU A 191 -13.23 0.36 -0.77
C LEU A 191 -13.22 0.07 0.72
N ARG A 192 -14.39 0.18 1.36
CA ARG A 192 -14.65 -0.34 2.69
C ARG A 192 -15.73 -1.41 2.62
N TYR A 193 -15.42 -2.60 3.12
CA TYR A 193 -16.36 -3.72 3.19
C TYR A 193 -17.15 -3.73 4.51
N ASP A 194 -18.23 -4.52 4.53
CA ASP A 194 -18.86 -5.00 5.76
C ASP A 194 -17.98 -6.04 6.46
N LYS A 195 -18.32 -6.37 7.71
CA LYS A 195 -17.53 -7.29 8.55
C LYS A 195 -17.51 -8.74 7.98
N GLU A 196 -18.43 -9.07 7.09
CA GLU A 196 -18.51 -10.34 6.37
C GLU A 196 -17.66 -10.35 5.09
N GLY A 197 -17.11 -9.19 4.68
CA GLY A 197 -16.31 -9.03 3.45
C GLY A 197 -17.12 -9.14 2.15
N GLY A 198 -18.45 -9.20 2.24
CA GLY A 198 -19.35 -9.51 1.12
C GLY A 198 -20.04 -8.30 0.51
N THR A 199 -20.17 -7.20 1.26
CA THR A 199 -20.83 -5.97 0.81
C THR A 199 -19.90 -4.78 0.92
N ILE A 200 -19.88 -3.91 -0.10
CA ILE A 200 -19.17 -2.63 -0.06
C ILE A 200 -20.06 -1.61 0.67
N LEU A 201 -19.58 -1.08 1.79
CA LEU A 201 -20.24 -0.04 2.59
C LEU A 201 -19.96 1.37 2.08
N ASN A 202 -18.74 1.61 1.59
CA ASN A 202 -18.32 2.88 1.02
C ASN A 202 -17.22 2.67 -0.02
N ALA A 203 -17.19 3.52 -1.05
CA ALA A 203 -16.23 3.44 -2.13
C ALA A 203 -15.94 4.81 -2.70
N THR A 204 -14.68 5.05 -3.06
CA THR A 204 -14.29 6.20 -3.87
C THR A 204 -13.18 5.80 -4.83
N THR A 205 -13.05 6.55 -5.92
CA THR A 205 -11.92 6.43 -6.84
C THR A 205 -11.29 7.81 -6.98
N LYS A 206 -9.99 7.89 -6.79
CA LYS A 206 -9.22 9.14 -6.85
C LYS A 206 -8.11 9.02 -7.86
N ASP A 207 -7.95 10.04 -8.68
CA ASP A 207 -6.77 10.16 -9.53
C ASP A 207 -5.58 10.68 -8.72
N CYS A 208 -4.36 10.33 -9.15
CA CYS A 208 -3.16 10.70 -8.42
C CYS A 208 -2.90 12.21 -8.41
N ARG A 209 -3.33 12.95 -9.43
CA ARG A 209 -3.19 14.42 -9.48
C ARG A 209 -4.11 15.07 -8.44
N TRP A 210 -5.33 14.57 -8.28
CA TRP A 210 -6.23 14.99 -7.21
C TRP A 210 -5.64 14.70 -5.83
N MET A 211 -4.98 13.54 -5.64
CA MET A 211 -4.32 13.23 -4.37
C MET A 211 -3.21 14.24 -4.04
N GLU A 212 -2.34 14.56 -5.01
CA GLU A 212 -1.30 15.59 -4.86
C GLU A 212 -1.89 16.98 -4.53
N GLU A 213 -2.95 17.38 -5.22
CA GLU A 213 -3.54 18.73 -5.05
C GLU A 213 -4.37 18.90 -3.78
N ASN A 214 -4.95 17.82 -3.24
CA ASN A 214 -6.00 17.91 -2.22
C ASN A 214 -5.63 17.22 -0.89
N LEU A 215 -4.58 16.40 -0.85
CA LEU A 215 -4.13 15.71 0.35
C LEU A 215 -2.69 16.12 0.71
N PRO A 216 -2.27 15.98 1.98
CA PRO A 216 -0.89 16.27 2.36
C PRO A 216 0.09 15.38 1.57
N VAL A 217 1.17 16.01 1.10
CA VAL A 217 2.26 15.34 0.38
C VAL A 217 3.34 14.94 1.39
N TYR A 218 3.69 13.66 1.37
CA TYR A 218 4.72 13.04 2.20
C TYR A 218 5.90 12.60 1.33
N GLY A 219 7.09 12.58 1.91
CA GLY A 219 8.33 12.50 1.16
C GLY A 219 8.70 13.85 0.53
N ASP A 220 9.98 14.02 0.23
CA ASP A 220 10.54 15.28 -0.29
C ASP A 220 11.10 15.14 -1.71
N GLY A 221 11.01 13.94 -2.31
CA GLY A 221 11.59 13.64 -3.62
C GLY A 221 13.13 13.70 -3.65
N THR A 222 13.80 13.73 -2.48
CA THR A 222 15.27 13.80 -2.40
C THR A 222 15.90 12.83 -1.40
N THR A 223 15.16 12.46 -0.35
CA THR A 223 15.57 11.49 0.66
C THR A 223 15.36 10.08 0.13
N THR A 224 16.44 9.28 0.07
CA THR A 224 16.38 7.93 -0.47
C THR A 224 15.90 6.93 0.59
N TYR A 225 14.74 6.32 0.35
CA TYR A 225 14.19 5.23 1.17
C TYR A 225 14.46 3.87 0.54
N ARG A 226 14.64 2.84 1.37
CA ARG A 226 15.01 1.49 0.92
C ARG A 226 14.16 0.42 1.59
N TYR A 227 13.93 -0.67 0.86
CA TYR A 227 13.52 -1.93 1.46
C TYR A 227 14.61 -2.96 1.29
N GLN A 228 14.89 -3.68 2.36
CA GLN A 228 15.86 -4.76 2.33
C GLN A 228 15.32 -5.97 1.56
N GLY A 229 16.13 -6.51 0.65
CA GLY A 229 15.88 -7.81 0.01
C GLY A 229 16.31 -9.00 0.88
N PRO A 230 16.23 -10.24 0.36
CA PRO A 230 16.74 -11.42 1.07
C PRO A 230 18.25 -11.34 1.27
N THR A 231 18.72 -11.86 2.42
CA THR A 231 20.14 -11.77 2.80
C THR A 231 21.04 -12.71 2.02
N PHE A 232 20.47 -13.82 1.48
CA PHE A 232 21.20 -14.95 0.89
C PHE A 232 22.29 -15.54 1.80
N ASP A 233 22.16 -15.32 3.11
CA ASP A 233 23.08 -15.77 4.14
C ASP A 233 22.32 -16.65 5.13
N THR A 234 22.57 -17.96 5.09
CA THR A 234 21.88 -18.93 5.95
C THR A 234 22.28 -18.81 7.43
N ALA A 235 23.36 -18.09 7.75
CA ALA A 235 23.77 -17.81 9.13
C ALA A 235 23.11 -16.53 9.68
N ASP A 236 22.55 -15.68 8.82
CA ASP A 236 21.99 -14.38 9.17
C ASP A 236 20.78 -14.06 8.27
N LEU A 237 19.65 -14.71 8.56
CA LEU A 237 18.43 -14.59 7.77
C LEU A 237 17.72 -13.23 7.93
N TRP A 238 17.76 -12.67 9.14
CA TRP A 238 17.01 -11.45 9.48
C TRP A 238 17.87 -10.18 9.39
N ASN A 239 19.20 -10.31 9.41
CA ASN A 239 20.15 -9.20 9.29
C ASN A 239 19.77 -7.95 10.12
N PRO A 240 19.85 -8.01 11.46
CA PRO A 240 19.50 -6.88 12.34
C PRO A 240 20.34 -5.60 12.15
N THR A 241 21.44 -5.68 11.39
CA THR A 241 22.27 -4.53 11.00
C THR A 241 21.80 -3.85 9.73
N GLU A 242 20.89 -4.49 8.98
CA GLU A 242 20.21 -3.95 7.80
C GLU A 242 21.18 -3.42 6.74
N ASP A 243 22.29 -4.14 6.56
CA ASP A 243 23.42 -3.77 5.70
C ASP A 243 23.56 -4.67 4.47
N LYS A 244 22.62 -5.60 4.25
CA LYS A 244 22.64 -6.56 3.13
C LYS A 244 21.50 -6.31 2.14
N ASN A 245 21.80 -6.37 0.84
CA ASN A 245 20.81 -6.35 -0.26
C ASN A 245 19.85 -5.13 -0.24
N LEU A 246 20.42 -3.95 0.01
CA LEU A 246 19.71 -2.68 0.14
C LEU A 246 19.33 -2.01 -1.20
N GLU A 247 19.83 -2.52 -2.32
CA GLU A 247 19.58 -1.95 -3.65
C GLU A 247 18.35 -2.59 -4.33
N LYS A 248 17.62 -3.48 -3.63
CA LYS A 248 16.49 -4.22 -4.19
C LYS A 248 15.29 -3.32 -4.50
N VAL A 249 14.94 -2.44 -3.56
CA VAL A 249 13.95 -1.37 -3.73
C VAL A 249 14.54 -0.12 -3.10
N LYS A 250 14.70 0.92 -3.90
CA LYS A 250 15.38 2.15 -3.52
C LYS A 250 14.93 3.27 -4.43
N ASP A 251 14.30 4.28 -3.86
CA ASP A 251 13.83 5.47 -4.58
C ASP A 251 13.74 6.66 -3.61
N GLU A 252 13.59 7.86 -4.15
CA GLU A 252 13.21 9.07 -3.43
C GLU A 252 11.74 9.42 -3.73
N PRO A 253 10.78 8.87 -2.97
CA PRO A 253 9.36 8.97 -3.28
C PRO A 253 8.74 10.29 -2.81
N MET A 254 7.65 10.66 -3.48
CA MET A 254 6.62 11.57 -2.97
C MET A 254 5.25 10.90 -3.11
N GLY A 255 4.39 11.09 -2.13
CA GLY A 255 3.12 10.38 -2.07
C GLY A 255 2.14 10.94 -1.06
N THR A 256 1.07 10.19 -0.84
CA THR A 256 0.03 10.51 0.14
C THR A 256 0.02 9.44 1.22
N ALA A 257 -0.20 9.82 2.49
CA ALA A 257 -0.34 8.84 3.56
C ALA A 257 -1.52 7.90 3.29
N ILE A 258 -1.30 6.60 3.47
CA ILE A 258 -2.33 5.58 3.27
C ILE A 258 -3.51 5.79 4.23
N SER A 259 -3.25 6.29 5.45
CA SER A 259 -4.29 6.66 6.41
C SER A 259 -5.23 7.75 5.88
N ASP A 260 -4.71 8.77 5.18
CA ASP A 260 -5.51 9.82 4.55
C ASP A 260 -6.41 9.25 3.45
N LEU A 261 -5.91 8.28 2.67
CA LEU A 261 -6.70 7.57 1.67
C LEU A 261 -7.80 6.71 2.31
N CYS A 262 -7.47 5.94 3.35
CA CYS A 262 -8.43 5.16 4.13
C CYS A 262 -9.54 6.06 4.71
N ASN A 263 -9.20 7.24 5.21
CA ASN A 263 -10.16 8.20 5.77
C ASN A 263 -11.24 8.65 4.77
N LEU A 264 -10.97 8.62 3.46
CA LEU A 264 -11.95 8.97 2.43
C LEU A 264 -13.18 8.04 2.41
N VAL A 265 -13.04 6.80 2.92
CA VAL A 265 -14.14 5.82 3.01
C VAL A 265 -14.57 5.51 4.45
N GLY A 266 -14.14 6.33 5.41
CA GLY A 266 -14.48 6.18 6.83
C GLY A 266 -13.35 5.61 7.70
N GLY A 267 -12.15 5.47 7.15
CA GLY A 267 -10.94 5.06 7.88
C GLY A 267 -10.88 3.58 8.24
N MET A 268 -9.88 3.19 9.01
CA MET A 268 -9.75 1.88 9.65
C MET A 268 -9.99 1.99 11.16
N GLN A 269 -10.35 0.87 11.80
CA GLN A 269 -10.40 0.69 13.25
C GLN A 269 -9.39 -0.39 13.69
N GLU A 270 -9.08 -0.45 14.99
CA GLU A 270 -8.18 -1.46 15.54
C GLU A 270 -8.64 -2.88 15.16
N GLY A 271 -7.71 -3.67 14.64
CA GLY A 271 -7.96 -5.01 14.09
C GLY A 271 -8.43 -5.05 12.64
N ASP A 272 -8.87 -3.94 12.04
CA ASP A 272 -9.16 -3.90 10.59
C ASP A 272 -7.89 -4.21 9.78
N GLU A 273 -8.08 -4.86 8.64
CA GLU A 273 -7.02 -5.18 7.69
C GLU A 273 -7.19 -4.36 6.41
N LEU A 274 -6.11 -3.76 5.93
CA LEU A 274 -6.03 -3.12 4.64
C LEU A 274 -5.38 -4.08 3.65
N ARG A 275 -6.08 -4.41 2.58
CA ARG A 275 -5.54 -5.11 1.42
C ARG A 275 -5.25 -4.13 0.29
N MET A 276 -4.04 -4.12 -0.22
CA MET A 276 -3.67 -3.39 -1.44
C MET A 276 -3.43 -4.38 -2.57
N THR A 277 -4.11 -4.17 -3.68
CA THR A 277 -4.04 -5.03 -4.86
C THR A 277 -3.40 -4.25 -6.01
N ALA A 278 -2.33 -4.81 -6.55
CA ALA A 278 -1.65 -4.32 -7.75
C ALA A 278 -2.36 -4.75 -9.03
N THR A 279 -2.09 -4.06 -10.14
CA THR A 279 -2.65 -4.37 -11.47
C THR A 279 -2.27 -5.76 -11.99
N ASP A 280 -1.17 -6.35 -11.50
CA ASP A 280 -0.75 -7.72 -11.81
C ASP A 280 -1.41 -8.79 -10.89
N GLY A 281 -2.25 -8.36 -9.95
CA GLY A 281 -2.90 -9.20 -8.95
C GLY A 281 -2.04 -9.50 -7.73
N TYR A 282 -0.84 -8.91 -7.59
CA TYR A 282 -0.06 -9.03 -6.36
C TYR A 282 -0.77 -8.31 -5.21
N VAL A 283 -0.73 -8.93 -4.03
CA VAL A 283 -1.45 -8.44 -2.85
C VAL A 283 -0.51 -8.29 -1.66
N VAL A 284 -0.58 -7.10 -1.04
CA VAL A 284 0.00 -6.82 0.27
C VAL A 284 -1.11 -6.45 1.23
N GLU A 285 -1.03 -7.00 2.44
CA GLU A 285 -1.99 -6.75 3.51
C GLU A 285 -1.24 -6.12 4.69
N LEU A 286 -1.86 -5.15 5.33
CA LEU A 286 -1.34 -4.42 6.48
C LEU A 286 -2.45 -4.25 7.52
N MET A 287 -2.07 -4.29 8.79
CA MET A 287 -2.99 -4.10 9.93
C MET A 287 -3.15 -2.61 10.25
N TYR A 288 -4.21 -2.28 10.99
CA TYR A 288 -4.50 -0.93 11.49
C TYR A 288 -3.27 -0.22 12.05
N GLU A 289 -2.45 -0.93 12.81
CA GLU A 289 -1.27 -0.43 13.49
C GLU A 289 -0.22 0.07 12.50
N ASN A 290 -0.02 -0.62 11.38
CA ASN A 290 0.92 -0.20 10.35
C ASN A 290 0.51 1.12 9.67
N ILE A 291 -0.78 1.48 9.73
CA ILE A 291 -1.35 2.60 8.99
C ILE A 291 -1.62 3.81 9.90
N TYR A 292 -2.22 3.59 11.08
CA TYR A 292 -2.69 4.66 11.97
C TYR A 292 -1.78 4.92 13.18
N ILE A 293 -1.00 3.93 13.61
CA ILE A 293 -0.05 4.05 14.73
C ILE A 293 1.28 3.37 14.39
N PRO A 294 1.94 3.77 13.29
CA PRO A 294 3.13 3.09 12.82
C PRO A 294 4.27 3.17 13.84
N ASN A 295 4.99 2.07 14.00
CA ASN A 295 6.24 2.05 14.75
C ASN A 295 7.26 3.00 14.09
N GLU A 296 8.08 3.71 14.88
CA GLU A 296 9.11 4.63 14.38
C GLU A 296 10.08 3.97 13.38
N LYS A 297 10.38 2.67 13.58
CA LYS A 297 11.20 1.86 12.66
C LYS A 297 10.57 1.64 11.29
N GLN A 298 9.25 1.71 11.20
CA GLN A 298 8.52 1.68 9.94
C GLN A 298 8.30 3.10 9.41
N GLY A 299 7.92 4.02 10.28
CA GLY A 299 7.43 5.33 9.90
C GLY A 299 6.12 5.28 9.11
N THR A 300 5.72 6.43 8.59
CA THR A 300 4.45 6.60 7.88
C THR A 300 4.41 5.75 6.61
N ALA A 301 3.35 4.96 6.45
CA ALA A 301 3.06 4.25 5.21
C ALA A 301 2.44 5.23 4.19
N ILE A 302 3.08 5.39 3.04
CA ILE A 302 2.61 6.25 1.95
C ILE A 302 2.34 5.44 0.70
N LEU A 303 1.40 5.92 -0.12
CA LEU A 303 1.24 5.52 -1.49
C LEU A 303 1.95 6.56 -2.37
N ALA A 304 3.15 6.20 -2.83
CA ALA A 304 3.99 7.04 -3.67
C ALA A 304 3.46 7.09 -5.10
N TRP A 305 3.15 8.29 -5.60
CA TRP A 305 2.71 8.53 -6.98
C TRP A 305 3.79 9.25 -7.80
N HIS A 306 4.94 9.57 -7.20
CA HIS A 306 6.10 10.16 -7.86
C HIS A 306 7.39 9.62 -7.27
N THR A 307 8.42 9.50 -8.09
CA THR A 307 9.80 9.28 -7.64
C THR A 307 10.73 10.25 -8.35
N LYS A 308 11.84 10.63 -7.71
CA LYS A 308 12.87 11.46 -8.36
C LYS A 308 13.36 10.88 -9.68
N LYS A 309 13.50 9.55 -9.74
CA LYS A 309 14.09 8.84 -10.88
C LYS A 309 13.18 8.85 -12.12
N GLU A 310 11.87 8.70 -11.92
CA GLU A 310 10.93 8.44 -13.02
C GLU A 310 9.85 9.52 -13.17
N GLY A 311 9.77 10.48 -12.24
CA GLY A 311 8.78 11.54 -12.24
C GLY A 311 7.43 11.10 -11.65
N PHE A 312 6.36 11.76 -12.08
CA PHE A 312 4.99 11.52 -11.64
C PHE A 312 4.38 10.33 -12.41
N VAL A 313 3.30 9.71 -11.93
CA VAL A 313 2.56 8.70 -12.72
C VAL A 313 1.78 9.35 -13.87
N PRO A 314 1.79 8.81 -15.11
CA PRO A 314 2.19 7.46 -15.47
C PRO A 314 3.67 7.28 -15.86
N GLU A 315 4.49 8.34 -15.89
CA GLU A 315 5.92 8.23 -16.20
C GLU A 315 6.66 7.35 -15.17
N TYR A 316 6.23 7.38 -13.92
CA TYR A 316 6.65 6.43 -12.90
C TYR A 316 6.15 5.01 -13.20
N THR A 317 7.02 4.18 -13.79
CA THR A 317 6.66 2.81 -14.23
C THR A 317 6.40 1.83 -13.08
N GLY A 318 6.87 2.15 -11.88
CA GLY A 318 6.48 1.46 -10.65
C GLY A 318 5.03 1.72 -10.26
N GLY A 319 4.37 2.72 -10.85
CA GLY A 319 3.02 3.15 -10.52
C GLY A 319 2.85 3.53 -9.05
N PRO A 320 1.61 3.76 -8.59
CA PRO A 320 1.35 4.00 -7.18
C PRO A 320 1.91 2.86 -6.33
N ALA A 321 2.85 3.15 -5.44
CA ALA A 321 3.64 2.13 -4.74
C ALA A 321 3.71 2.36 -3.23
N LEU A 322 3.72 1.29 -2.44
CA LEU A 322 3.89 1.39 -1.00
C LEU A 322 5.35 1.74 -0.65
N PHE A 323 5.52 2.82 0.11
CA PHE A 323 6.76 3.15 0.81
C PHE A 323 6.50 3.39 2.30
N PHE A 324 7.45 2.93 3.12
CA PHE A 324 7.53 3.20 4.54
C PHE A 324 8.58 4.27 4.76
N LEU A 325 8.18 5.39 5.35
CA LEU A 325 9.07 6.52 5.62
C LEU A 325 9.82 6.33 6.95
N ALA A 326 10.60 5.25 7.05
CA ALA A 326 11.38 4.91 8.24
C ALA A 326 12.38 6.02 8.60
N ASP A 327 12.61 6.22 9.91
CA ASP A 327 13.44 7.31 10.43
C ASP A 327 14.91 7.25 9.98
N ASP A 328 15.46 6.05 9.79
CA ASP A 328 16.81 5.83 9.25
C ASP A 328 16.83 5.61 7.72
N HIS A 329 15.65 5.74 7.09
CA HIS A 329 15.39 5.58 5.66
C HIS A 329 15.64 4.16 5.11
N VAL A 330 15.68 3.15 5.98
CA VAL A 330 15.74 1.73 5.60
C VAL A 330 14.60 1.01 6.33
N PHE A 331 13.76 0.30 5.58
CA PHE A 331 12.84 -0.66 6.16
C PHE A 331 13.40 -2.07 5.93
N GLY A 332 14.06 -2.59 6.95
CA GLY A 332 14.79 -3.85 6.89
C GLY A 332 13.97 -5.09 7.20
N ASN A 333 14.62 -6.25 7.07
CA ASN A 333 14.02 -7.53 7.42
C ASN A 333 13.74 -7.60 8.93
N GLN A 334 14.61 -7.00 9.75
CA GLN A 334 14.42 -6.92 11.19
C GLN A 334 13.29 -5.95 11.54
N ASP A 335 13.17 -4.79 10.88
CA ASP A 335 12.01 -3.91 11.06
C ASP A 335 10.70 -4.60 10.70
N MET A 336 10.63 -5.32 9.57
CA MET A 336 9.44 -6.11 9.21
C MET A 336 9.05 -7.07 10.33
N LYS A 337 10.04 -7.75 10.93
CA LYS A 337 9.81 -8.68 12.05
C LYS A 337 9.22 -8.00 13.29
N GLU A 338 9.62 -6.76 13.55
CA GLU A 338 9.24 -6.02 14.76
C GLU A 338 7.98 -5.17 14.58
N CYS A 339 7.71 -4.73 13.35
CA CYS A 339 6.61 -3.83 13.01
C CYS A 339 5.39 -4.54 12.46
N THR A 340 5.50 -5.81 12.03
CA THR A 340 4.39 -6.55 11.43
C THR A 340 4.19 -7.91 12.09
N ASP A 341 2.93 -8.35 12.14
CA ASP A 341 2.57 -9.66 12.65
C ASP A 341 3.16 -10.79 11.78
N PRO A 342 3.53 -11.96 12.37
CA PRO A 342 4.18 -13.05 11.64
C PRO A 342 3.46 -13.57 10.39
N GLY A 343 2.13 -13.40 10.33
CA GLY A 343 1.33 -13.77 9.16
C GLY A 343 1.55 -12.88 7.94
N TYR A 344 2.07 -11.66 8.12
CA TYR A 344 2.29 -10.68 7.07
C TYR A 344 3.73 -10.63 6.58
N TRP A 345 4.64 -11.36 7.26
CA TRP A 345 6.04 -11.46 6.87
C TRP A 345 6.16 -11.97 5.43
N ARG A 346 7.06 -11.34 4.68
CA ARG A 346 7.31 -11.69 3.28
C ARG A 346 8.62 -12.45 3.17
N PHE A 347 8.59 -13.49 2.36
CA PHE A 347 9.71 -14.39 2.18
C PHE A 347 10.04 -14.60 0.71
N TYR A 348 11.33 -14.76 0.45
CA TYR A 348 11.89 -15.20 -0.83
C TYR A 348 12.43 -16.62 -0.67
N TRP A 349 11.83 -17.58 -1.37
CA TRP A 349 12.29 -18.96 -1.34
C TRP A 349 13.40 -19.18 -2.36
N CYS A 350 14.58 -19.60 -1.90
CA CYS A 350 15.71 -19.91 -2.77
C CYS A 350 16.52 -21.07 -2.22
N SER A 351 16.88 -22.02 -3.09
CA SER A 351 17.80 -23.12 -2.77
C SER A 351 17.43 -23.89 -1.49
N GLY A 352 16.13 -24.08 -1.25
CA GLY A 352 15.62 -24.80 -0.08
C GLY A 352 15.62 -24.00 1.23
N THR A 353 15.86 -22.68 1.17
CA THR A 353 15.82 -21.78 2.32
C THR A 353 14.78 -20.69 2.09
N GLU A 354 14.07 -20.35 3.15
CA GLU A 354 13.11 -19.25 3.20
C GLU A 354 13.80 -18.01 3.79
N TYR A 355 14.09 -17.02 2.95
CA TYR A 355 14.73 -15.78 3.39
C TYR A 355 13.67 -14.71 3.62
N PRO A 356 13.61 -14.08 4.81
CA PRO A 356 12.86 -12.85 4.99
C PRO A 356 13.26 -11.81 3.93
N SER A 357 12.28 -11.07 3.42
CA SER A 357 12.52 -10.01 2.45
C SER A 357 11.45 -8.92 2.61
N ALA A 358 11.77 -7.87 3.36
CA ALA A 358 10.93 -6.68 3.52
C ALA A 358 10.55 -6.07 2.17
N ALA A 359 11.41 -6.16 1.15
CA ALA A 359 11.10 -5.76 -0.23
C ALA A 359 9.87 -6.46 -0.84
N GLY A 360 9.40 -7.57 -0.26
CA GLY A 360 8.13 -8.18 -0.66
C GLY A 360 6.89 -7.38 -0.24
N LEU A 361 7.02 -6.44 0.70
CA LEU A 361 5.95 -5.50 1.06
C LEU A 361 5.88 -4.29 0.13
N ALA A 362 6.94 -3.99 -0.62
CA ALA A 362 7.00 -2.86 -1.56
C ALA A 362 6.17 -3.12 -2.83
N VAL A 363 4.85 -3.25 -2.66
CA VAL A 363 3.90 -3.40 -3.76
C VAL A 363 3.93 -2.17 -4.66
N ARG A 364 3.86 -2.42 -5.96
CA ARG A 364 3.92 -1.45 -7.05
C ARG A 364 2.65 -1.56 -7.89
N ASN A 365 2.33 -0.52 -8.65
CA ASN A 365 1.14 -0.46 -9.50
C ASN A 365 -0.15 -0.79 -8.73
N VAL A 366 -0.30 -0.27 -7.52
CA VAL A 366 -1.53 -0.43 -6.74
C VAL A 366 -2.68 0.22 -7.50
N GLU A 367 -3.74 -0.53 -7.75
CA GLU A 367 -4.99 -0.01 -8.37
C GLU A 367 -6.14 0.03 -7.37
N LYS A 368 -6.05 -0.77 -6.29
CA LYS A 368 -7.14 -0.94 -5.34
C LYS A 368 -6.65 -1.09 -3.91
N MET A 369 -7.37 -0.45 -3.00
CA MET A 369 -7.19 -0.52 -1.55
C MET A 369 -8.53 -0.91 -0.92
N GLU A 370 -8.53 -1.99 -0.13
CA GLU A 370 -9.73 -2.61 0.40
C GLU A 370 -9.60 -2.76 1.92
N ILE A 371 -10.46 -2.07 2.66
CA ILE A 371 -10.53 -2.18 4.12
C ILE A 371 -11.52 -3.29 4.46
N TYR A 372 -11.02 -4.32 5.12
CA TYR A 372 -11.79 -5.42 5.68
C TYR A 372 -11.89 -5.24 7.20
N PRO A 373 -13.08 -4.92 7.73
CA PRO A 373 -13.23 -4.82 9.16
C PRO A 373 -13.02 -6.16 9.85
N ARG A 374 -12.32 -6.19 10.99
CA ARG A 374 -12.32 -7.39 11.83
C ARG A 374 -13.75 -7.63 12.32
N PRO A 375 -14.22 -8.90 12.36
CA PRO A 375 -15.43 -9.21 13.10
C PRO A 375 -15.20 -8.85 14.56
N GLU A 376 -15.77 -7.73 15.02
CA GLU A 376 -15.73 -7.40 16.44
C GLU A 376 -16.41 -8.52 17.22
N ALA A 377 -15.79 -9.00 18.30
CA ALA A 377 -16.44 -9.96 19.17
C ALA A 377 -17.71 -9.31 19.73
N ASP A 378 -18.85 -9.95 19.45
CA ASP A 378 -20.15 -9.48 19.88
C ASP A 378 -20.35 -9.83 21.37
N TRP A 379 -21.19 -9.05 22.02
CA TRP A 379 -21.60 -9.31 23.39
C TRP A 379 -23.03 -8.86 23.61
N GLU A 380 -23.66 -9.44 24.63
CA GLU A 380 -25.02 -9.13 25.03
C GLU A 380 -25.05 -8.84 26.54
N LEU A 381 -25.59 -7.69 26.90
CA LEU A 381 -25.87 -7.31 28.28
C LEU A 381 -27.28 -7.75 28.65
N ASN A 382 -27.40 -8.70 29.56
CA ASN A 382 -28.69 -9.21 30.01
C ASN A 382 -29.24 -8.36 31.15
N LEU A 383 -30.34 -7.65 30.90
CA LEU A 383 -31.06 -6.88 31.92
C LEU A 383 -32.27 -7.66 32.43
N SER A 384 -32.45 -7.72 33.75
CA SER A 384 -33.59 -8.37 34.37
C SER A 384 -34.12 -7.57 35.56
N GLY A 385 -35.44 -7.36 35.62
CA GLY A 385 -36.13 -6.65 36.69
C GLY A 385 -37.63 -6.86 36.57
N TYR A 386 -38.41 -5.77 36.52
CA TYR A 386 -39.82 -5.85 36.14
C TYR A 386 -40.00 -6.41 34.72
N LEU A 387 -39.06 -6.05 33.82
CA LEU A 387 -38.92 -6.64 32.49
C LEU A 387 -37.60 -7.41 32.39
N THR A 388 -37.53 -8.33 31.42
CA THR A 388 -36.28 -8.95 31.01
C THR A 388 -36.00 -8.56 29.57
N SER A 389 -34.83 -7.97 29.31
CA SER A 389 -34.43 -7.52 27.98
C SER A 389 -32.93 -7.69 27.82
N PRO A 390 -32.46 -8.44 26.81
CA PRO A 390 -31.08 -8.31 26.38
C PRO A 390 -30.87 -6.95 25.68
N ILE A 391 -29.66 -6.41 25.80
CA ILE A 391 -29.16 -5.30 24.98
C ILE A 391 -27.91 -5.81 24.28
N SER A 392 -27.94 -5.89 22.95
CA SER A 392 -26.76 -6.23 22.16
C SER A 392 -25.73 -5.09 22.19
N LYS A 393 -24.46 -5.41 21.94
CA LYS A 393 -23.40 -4.42 21.73
C LYS A 393 -23.85 -3.27 20.83
N LYS A 394 -24.39 -3.62 19.66
CA LYS A 394 -24.93 -2.66 18.69
C LYS A 394 -26.03 -1.77 19.29
N GLY A 395 -26.97 -2.34 20.05
CA GLY A 395 -28.04 -1.59 20.69
C GLY A 395 -27.51 -0.62 21.74
N PHE A 396 -26.51 -1.04 22.53
CA PHE A 396 -25.84 -0.21 23.52
C PHE A 396 -25.15 1.00 22.85
N GLU A 397 -24.35 0.76 21.81
CA GLU A 397 -23.61 1.80 21.07
C GLU A 397 -24.55 2.76 20.32
N GLN A 398 -25.64 2.26 19.74
CA GLN A 398 -26.69 3.11 19.17
C GLN A 398 -27.32 4.01 20.24
N GLY A 399 -27.54 3.48 21.45
CA GLY A 399 -27.99 4.26 22.61
C GLY A 399 -27.05 5.41 22.95
N LEU A 400 -25.73 5.16 22.95
CA LEU A 400 -24.70 6.17 23.18
C LEU A 400 -24.66 7.24 22.07
N ALA A 401 -24.73 6.83 20.80
CA ALA A 401 -24.71 7.74 19.64
C ALA A 401 -25.89 8.72 19.64
N CYS A 402 -27.06 8.28 20.11
CA CYS A 402 -28.23 9.13 20.32
C CYS A 402 -27.99 10.23 21.38
N GLY A 403 -27.03 10.05 22.30
CA GLY A 403 -26.72 10.98 23.41
C GLY A 403 -26.28 12.38 22.99
N THR A 404 -25.82 12.56 21.75
CA THR A 404 -25.50 13.89 21.17
C THR A 404 -26.73 14.68 20.71
N ARG A 405 -27.85 14.01 20.44
CA ARG A 405 -29.13 14.62 20.02
C ARG A 405 -30.23 14.55 21.10
N ALA A 406 -30.14 13.59 22.01
CA ALA A 406 -31.03 13.36 23.14
C ALA A 406 -30.21 13.33 24.44
N GLN A 407 -30.19 14.47 25.15
CA GLN A 407 -29.40 14.75 26.34
C GLN A 407 -29.28 13.55 27.33
N GLY A 408 -28.11 12.90 27.37
CA GLY A 408 -27.66 12.15 28.55
C GLY A 408 -27.66 10.61 28.51
N HIS A 409 -27.35 9.98 27.37
CA HIS A 409 -27.01 8.54 27.30
C HIS A 409 -25.51 8.25 27.33
N LEU A 410 -24.67 9.23 27.00
CA LEU A 410 -23.21 9.13 27.10
C LEU A 410 -22.74 9.85 28.37
N ALA A 411 -21.88 9.18 29.14
CA ALA A 411 -21.14 9.76 30.25
C ALA A 411 -19.65 9.41 30.14
N THR A 412 -18.81 10.26 30.73
CA THR A 412 -17.36 10.11 30.75
C THR A 412 -16.82 10.32 32.16
N TYR A 413 -15.78 9.59 32.52
CA TYR A 413 -15.06 9.73 33.80
C TYR A 413 -13.55 9.64 33.57
N THR A 414 -12.79 10.57 34.15
CA THR A 414 -11.32 10.52 34.13
C THR A 414 -10.82 10.04 35.49
N ASP A 415 -10.05 8.96 35.50
CA ASP A 415 -9.48 8.44 36.75
C ASP A 415 -8.19 9.18 37.17
N ASN A 416 -7.63 8.77 38.30
CA ASN A 416 -6.42 9.39 38.85
C ASN A 416 -5.16 9.14 38.02
N ASP A 417 -5.17 8.10 37.19
CA ASP A 417 -4.07 7.75 36.29
C ASP A 417 -4.17 8.49 34.94
N GLY A 418 -5.28 9.21 34.73
CA GLY A 418 -5.52 10.04 33.56
C GLY A 418 -6.30 9.34 32.45
N HIS A 419 -6.74 8.10 32.66
CA HIS A 419 -7.54 7.37 31.67
C HIS A 419 -8.96 7.92 31.61
N VAL A 420 -9.46 8.15 30.40
CA VAL A 420 -10.81 8.65 30.12
C VAL A 420 -11.72 7.48 29.78
N TRP A 421 -12.60 7.13 30.71
CA TRP A 421 -13.59 6.08 30.54
C TRP A 421 -14.89 6.64 29.95
N SER A 422 -15.50 5.95 28.97
CA SER A 422 -16.76 6.37 28.35
C SER A 422 -17.78 5.24 28.23
N GLY A 423 -19.06 5.58 28.41
CA GLY A 423 -20.18 4.64 28.27
C GLY A 423 -21.52 5.18 28.77
N MET A 424 -22.38 4.29 29.25
CA MET A 424 -23.76 4.59 29.61
C MET A 424 -23.95 4.74 31.13
N PRO A 425 -24.62 5.80 31.62
CA PRO A 425 -25.01 5.89 33.03
C PRO A 425 -25.86 4.70 33.45
N LEU A 426 -25.52 4.07 34.57
CA LEU A 426 -26.15 2.85 35.07
C LEU A 426 -27.67 3.00 35.23
N TYR A 427 -28.16 4.17 35.70
CA TYR A 427 -29.59 4.39 35.88
C TYR A 427 -30.40 4.34 34.56
N ARG A 428 -29.76 4.59 33.41
CA ARG A 428 -30.43 4.49 32.10
C ARG A 428 -30.71 3.03 31.73
N LEU A 429 -29.74 2.15 31.99
CA LEU A 429 -29.88 0.70 31.79
C LEU A 429 -30.89 0.12 32.78
N VAL A 430 -30.87 0.58 34.04
CA VAL A 430 -31.85 0.18 35.04
C VAL A 430 -33.27 0.59 34.66
N GLY A 431 -33.46 1.84 34.20
CA GLY A 431 -34.78 2.34 33.78
C GLY A 431 -35.41 1.55 32.64
N TRP A 432 -34.59 0.92 31.79
CA TRP A 432 -35.06 0.05 30.72
C TRP A 432 -35.89 -1.15 31.21
N VAL A 433 -35.69 -1.56 32.47
CA VAL A 433 -36.31 -2.77 33.05
C VAL A 433 -36.92 -2.57 34.44
N ASP A 434 -36.97 -1.34 34.98
CA ASP A 434 -37.44 -1.11 36.35
C ASP A 434 -38.97 -1.00 36.49
N ASP A 435 -39.69 -0.77 35.39
CA ASP A 435 -41.14 -0.88 35.29
C ASP A 435 -41.60 -1.24 33.85
N ALA A 436 -42.89 -1.07 33.54
CA ALA A 436 -43.47 -1.39 32.24
C ALA A 436 -43.09 -0.40 31.11
N CYS A 437 -42.47 0.73 31.42
CA CYS A 437 -42.13 1.81 30.50
C CYS A 437 -40.64 1.78 30.11
N GLN A 438 -40.30 0.98 29.09
CA GLN A 438 -38.91 0.85 28.61
C GLN A 438 -38.34 2.15 28.03
N HIS A 439 -39.19 2.98 27.42
CA HIS A 439 -38.79 4.23 26.76
C HIS A 439 -39.97 5.20 26.59
N ASP A 440 -39.78 6.50 26.81
CA ASP A 440 -40.78 7.55 26.58
C ASP A 440 -40.37 8.40 25.36
N GLU A 441 -40.89 8.04 24.19
CA GLU A 441 -40.59 8.69 22.90
C GLU A 441 -41.04 10.15 22.81
N ASN A 442 -41.96 10.60 23.67
CA ASN A 442 -42.54 11.94 23.61
C ASN A 442 -41.79 12.96 24.48
N LEU A 443 -40.77 12.56 25.25
CA LEU A 443 -39.89 13.41 26.08
C LEU A 443 -40.61 14.31 27.12
N VAL A 444 -41.93 14.25 27.25
CA VAL A 444 -42.69 15.24 28.04
C VAL A 444 -42.52 15.01 29.55
N ASN A 445 -42.12 13.81 30.01
CA ASN A 445 -41.97 13.52 31.44
C ASN A 445 -40.79 12.61 31.84
N ASN A 446 -39.95 12.13 30.90
CA ASN A 446 -38.82 11.22 31.15
C ASN A 446 -39.19 10.03 32.07
N LYS A 447 -40.29 9.32 31.73
CA LYS A 447 -40.84 8.21 32.53
C LYS A 447 -40.08 6.89 32.39
N ALA A 448 -39.06 6.83 31.53
CA ALA A 448 -38.28 5.62 31.27
C ALA A 448 -37.35 5.21 32.43
N TYR A 449 -37.39 5.91 33.57
CA TYR A 449 -36.74 5.50 34.82
C TYR A 449 -37.69 5.84 35.96
N ASN A 450 -38.09 4.83 36.74
CA ASN A 450 -39.08 5.00 37.78
C ASN A 450 -38.46 5.63 39.04
N MET A 451 -38.47 6.96 39.07
CA MET A 451 -37.96 7.73 40.21
C MET A 451 -38.66 7.39 41.53
N THR A 452 -39.91 6.94 41.51
CA THR A 452 -40.63 6.59 42.74
C THR A 452 -40.07 5.28 43.32
N LEU A 453 -39.78 4.29 42.48
CA LEU A 453 -39.13 3.06 42.90
C LEU A 453 -37.68 3.31 43.36
N ALA A 454 -36.96 4.18 42.64
CA ALA A 454 -35.62 4.60 43.01
C ALA A 454 -35.58 5.31 44.36
N GLU A 455 -36.42 6.33 44.55
CA GLU A 455 -36.49 7.08 45.80
C GLU A 455 -36.88 6.15 46.95
N ASN A 456 -37.82 5.23 46.77
CA ASN A 456 -38.24 4.34 47.87
C ASN A 456 -37.30 3.15 48.15
N ASN A 457 -36.11 3.07 47.53
CA ASN A 457 -35.23 1.89 47.66
C ASN A 457 -35.94 0.57 47.34
N ALA A 458 -36.81 0.58 46.34
CA ALA A 458 -37.68 -0.55 46.03
C ALA A 458 -36.96 -1.77 45.42
N TYR A 459 -35.71 -1.59 44.96
CA TYR A 459 -34.89 -2.67 44.44
C TYR A 459 -33.40 -2.45 44.72
N THR A 460 -32.65 -3.56 44.73
CA THR A 460 -31.19 -3.59 44.69
C THR A 460 -30.74 -3.87 43.27
N VAL A 461 -29.88 -3.02 42.71
CA VAL A 461 -29.23 -3.20 41.42
C VAL A 461 -28.00 -4.07 41.62
N ILE A 462 -27.93 -5.20 40.93
CA ILE A 462 -26.83 -6.18 41.01
C ILE A 462 -26.20 -6.29 39.63
N LEU A 463 -24.91 -5.97 39.52
CA LEU A 463 -24.12 -6.16 38.30
C LEU A 463 -23.29 -7.43 38.45
N GLY A 464 -23.29 -8.29 37.45
CA GLY A 464 -22.56 -9.56 37.47
C GLY A 464 -21.75 -9.81 36.20
N ASN A 465 -20.60 -10.47 36.36
CA ASN A 465 -19.74 -10.93 35.26
C ASN A 465 -19.79 -12.45 35.07
N SER A 466 -19.18 -12.96 33.98
CA SER A 466 -19.13 -14.41 33.67
C SER A 466 -18.39 -15.25 34.71
N ASP A 467 -17.48 -14.64 35.47
CA ASP A 467 -16.71 -15.32 36.52
C ASP A 467 -17.49 -15.46 37.83
N GLY A 468 -18.71 -14.94 37.89
CA GLY A 468 -19.59 -14.99 39.05
C GLY A 468 -19.30 -13.92 40.11
N LYS A 469 -18.44 -12.94 39.84
CA LYS A 469 -18.28 -11.75 40.69
C LYS A 469 -19.51 -10.87 40.53
N THR A 470 -20.03 -10.35 41.65
CA THR A 470 -21.12 -9.39 41.67
C THR A 470 -20.80 -8.18 42.52
N VAL A 471 -21.36 -7.03 42.15
CA VAL A 471 -21.38 -5.79 42.94
C VAL A 471 -22.80 -5.25 42.96
N SER A 472 -23.18 -4.55 44.01
CA SER A 472 -24.56 -4.07 44.16
C SER A 472 -24.69 -2.66 44.71
N PHE A 473 -25.78 -2.01 44.33
CA PHE A 473 -26.19 -0.68 44.75
C PHE A 473 -27.69 -0.68 45.03
N THR A 474 -28.13 0.09 46.00
CA THR A 474 -29.55 0.39 46.21
C THR A 474 -30.06 1.29 45.09
N SER A 475 -31.36 1.19 44.77
CA SER A 475 -31.96 2.02 43.71
C SER A 475 -31.83 3.53 43.98
N ARG A 476 -31.78 3.96 45.25
CA ARG A 476 -31.57 5.37 45.62
C ARG A 476 -30.14 5.84 45.40
N GLU A 477 -29.13 4.99 45.59
CA GLU A 477 -27.70 5.37 45.42
C GLU A 477 -27.41 5.83 43.99
N ILE A 478 -27.94 5.13 42.99
CA ILE A 478 -27.67 5.42 41.57
C ILE A 478 -28.66 6.42 40.96
N MET A 479 -29.62 6.92 41.73
CA MET A 479 -30.79 7.64 41.23
C MET A 479 -30.40 8.87 40.40
N LYS A 480 -30.57 8.76 39.07
CA LYS A 480 -30.20 9.79 38.07
C LYS A 480 -28.73 10.24 38.14
N SER A 481 -27.86 9.45 38.76
CA SER A 481 -26.44 9.78 38.83
C SER A 481 -25.75 9.48 37.50
N MET A 482 -24.96 10.44 37.03
CA MET A 482 -24.09 10.26 35.86
C MET A 482 -22.72 9.69 36.24
N ASP A 483 -22.50 9.43 37.53
CA ASP A 483 -21.19 9.10 38.10
C ASP A 483 -21.05 7.58 38.39
N TYR A 484 -22.06 6.79 38.01
CA TYR A 484 -21.99 5.33 37.92
C TYR A 484 -22.14 4.96 36.45
N ILE A 485 -21.03 4.65 35.78
CA ILE A 485 -20.96 4.49 34.33
C ILE A 485 -20.63 3.05 34.00
N VAL A 486 -21.51 2.40 33.23
CA VAL A 486 -21.21 1.13 32.57
C VAL A 486 -20.46 1.48 31.28
N VAL A 487 -19.15 1.27 31.29
CA VAL A 487 -18.22 1.71 30.26
C VAL A 487 -17.95 0.60 29.26
N ASN A 488 -17.83 0.98 27.98
CA ASN A 488 -17.44 0.09 26.88
C ASN A 488 -16.15 0.58 26.18
N GLN A 489 -15.57 1.69 26.64
CA GLN A 489 -14.39 2.32 26.08
C GLN A 489 -13.50 2.94 27.16
N ALA A 490 -12.20 2.99 26.88
CA ALA A 490 -11.18 3.73 27.62
C ALA A 490 -10.28 4.48 26.62
N ASP A 491 -9.99 5.75 26.89
CA ASP A 491 -9.18 6.64 26.06
C ASP A 491 -9.63 6.73 24.59
N GLY A 492 -10.92 6.55 24.34
CA GLY A 492 -11.50 6.54 22.99
C GLY A 492 -11.41 5.19 22.26
N HIS A 493 -10.84 4.16 22.90
CA HIS A 493 -10.68 2.82 22.35
C HIS A 493 -11.62 1.81 23.02
N THR A 494 -12.07 0.80 22.27
CA THR A 494 -12.87 -0.31 22.83
C THR A 494 -11.98 -1.29 23.59
N PHE A 495 -12.57 -2.13 24.44
CA PHE A 495 -11.81 -3.13 25.19
C PHE A 495 -11.35 -4.30 24.32
N SER A 496 -10.09 -4.69 24.48
CA SER A 496 -9.57 -5.95 23.92
C SER A 496 -10.34 -7.16 24.45
N THR A 497 -10.67 -8.09 23.56
CA THR A 497 -11.45 -9.31 23.86
C THR A 497 -10.70 -10.33 24.72
N GLU A 498 -9.39 -10.16 24.88
CA GLU A 498 -8.54 -11.03 25.68
C GLU A 498 -8.32 -10.52 27.10
N GLY A 499 -8.73 -9.27 27.39
CA GLY A 499 -8.56 -8.64 28.70
C GLY A 499 -9.76 -8.86 29.63
N ASP A 500 -9.49 -8.97 30.93
CA ASP A 500 -10.51 -9.20 31.97
C ASP A 500 -11.60 -8.12 32.00
N ILE A 501 -11.34 -6.93 31.45
CA ILE A 501 -12.27 -5.80 31.41
C ILE A 501 -13.41 -5.97 30.39
N TRP A 502 -13.21 -6.78 29.36
CA TRP A 502 -14.19 -7.04 28.32
C TRP A 502 -15.35 -7.92 28.83
N PRO A 503 -16.62 -7.67 28.44
CA PRO A 503 -17.06 -6.70 27.43
C PRO A 503 -17.41 -5.29 27.96
N LEU A 504 -17.72 -5.16 29.25
CA LEU A 504 -18.16 -3.93 29.90
C LEU A 504 -17.59 -3.83 31.31
N ALA A 505 -17.36 -2.62 31.81
CA ALA A 505 -16.88 -2.38 33.17
C ALA A 505 -17.73 -1.32 33.89
N LEU A 506 -17.65 -1.27 35.22
CA LEU A 506 -18.25 -0.19 36.02
C LEU A 506 -17.16 0.76 36.50
N ARG A 507 -17.26 2.03 36.12
CA ARG A 507 -16.36 3.13 36.53
C ARG A 507 -17.16 4.39 36.83
N GLY A 508 -16.55 5.36 37.50
CA GLY A 508 -17.15 6.67 37.72
C GLY A 508 -16.81 7.27 39.08
N GLU A 509 -16.98 8.59 39.21
CA GLU A 509 -16.57 9.36 40.40
C GLU A 509 -17.25 8.88 41.70
N SER A 510 -18.48 8.39 41.60
CA SER A 510 -19.25 7.89 42.75
C SER A 510 -19.15 6.37 42.94
N VAL A 511 -18.34 5.66 42.15
CA VAL A 511 -18.10 4.21 42.28
C VAL A 511 -17.00 3.97 43.31
N PRO A 512 -17.28 3.32 44.45
CA PRO A 512 -16.22 2.92 45.39
C PRO A 512 -15.27 1.92 44.74
N ALA A 513 -13.96 2.02 45.04
CA ALA A 513 -12.94 1.16 44.44
C ALA A 513 -13.22 -0.34 44.63
N GLU A 514 -13.77 -0.74 45.78
CA GLU A 514 -14.15 -2.12 46.06
C GLU A 514 -15.38 -2.61 45.28
N LYS A 515 -16.15 -1.69 44.69
CA LYS A 515 -17.33 -1.97 43.85
C LYS A 515 -17.05 -1.82 42.36
N GLU A 516 -15.82 -1.54 41.95
CA GLU A 516 -15.44 -1.66 40.55
C GLU A 516 -15.53 -3.12 40.10
N ILE A 517 -16.08 -3.31 38.90
CA ILE A 517 -16.24 -4.62 38.28
C ILE A 517 -15.90 -4.53 36.79
N ASN A 518 -15.34 -5.63 36.31
CA ASN A 518 -14.89 -5.86 34.94
C ASN A 518 -15.69 -7.04 34.35
N GLY A 519 -15.85 -7.06 33.04
CA GLY A 519 -16.52 -8.15 32.33
C GLY A 519 -18.02 -8.30 32.60
N ILE A 520 -18.72 -7.19 32.85
CA ILE A 520 -20.16 -7.19 33.15
C ILE A 520 -20.93 -7.81 31.98
N THR A 521 -21.75 -8.82 32.27
CA THR A 521 -22.66 -9.47 31.32
C THR A 521 -24.12 -9.41 31.77
N THR A 522 -24.38 -9.05 33.03
CA THR A 522 -25.72 -9.02 33.61
C THR A 522 -25.94 -7.79 34.49
N ILE A 523 -27.16 -7.24 34.47
CA ILE A 523 -27.68 -6.30 35.46
C ILE A 523 -29.05 -6.80 35.91
N THR A 524 -29.21 -7.04 37.21
CA THR A 524 -30.44 -7.56 37.81
C THR A 524 -30.99 -6.59 38.85
N LEU A 525 -32.30 -6.36 38.83
CA LEU A 525 -33.04 -5.62 39.84
C LEU A 525 -33.73 -6.62 40.77
N ASP A 526 -33.25 -6.71 42.01
CA ASP A 526 -33.83 -7.53 43.05
C ASP A 526 -34.75 -6.69 43.95
N TYR A 527 -36.06 -6.93 43.89
CA TYR A 527 -37.08 -6.23 44.67
C TYR A 527 -37.27 -6.80 46.09
N GLY A 528 -36.53 -7.88 46.44
CA GLY A 528 -36.69 -8.61 47.69
C GLY A 528 -38.08 -9.26 47.85
N ASP A 529 -38.36 -9.83 49.03
CA ASP A 529 -39.65 -10.46 49.36
C ASP A 529 -40.82 -9.45 49.56
N SER A 530 -40.62 -8.17 49.26
CA SER A 530 -41.58 -7.09 49.51
C SER A 530 -42.53 -6.77 48.34
N SER A 531 -42.95 -7.77 47.56
CA SER A 531 -44.15 -7.63 46.72
C SER A 531 -44.81 -8.98 46.35
N SER A 532 -45.28 -9.73 47.35
CA SER A 532 -46.37 -10.71 47.14
C SER A 532 -47.73 -10.06 47.39
N GLY A 533 -48.11 -9.13 46.51
CA GLY A 533 -49.49 -8.67 46.37
C GLY A 533 -50.20 -9.50 45.31
N ASN A 534 -50.98 -10.49 45.74
CA ASN A 534 -51.63 -11.47 44.87
C ASN A 534 -52.80 -10.86 44.07
N THR A 535 -52.81 -11.11 42.75
CA THR A 535 -53.93 -11.20 41.79
C THR A 535 -54.81 -9.97 41.47
N GLU A 536 -54.79 -9.55 40.20
CA GLU A 536 -55.87 -9.89 39.26
C GLU A 536 -55.37 -10.00 37.81
N SER A 537 -55.78 -11.07 37.14
CA SER A 537 -55.61 -11.31 35.71
C SER A 537 -56.53 -10.39 34.92
N SER A 538 -56.01 -9.60 34.00
CA SER A 538 -56.83 -8.96 32.97
C SER A 538 -56.07 -8.80 31.65
N ALA A 539 -56.53 -9.59 30.68
CA ALA A 539 -56.40 -9.47 29.23
C ALA A 539 -55.00 -9.31 28.61
N ILE A 540 -54.57 -10.37 27.92
CA ILE A 540 -53.57 -10.34 26.85
C ILE A 540 -54.04 -9.34 25.76
N PRO A 541 -53.27 -8.30 25.39
CA PRO A 541 -53.46 -7.65 24.11
C PRO A 541 -52.78 -8.52 23.04
N THR A 542 -53.57 -8.98 22.08
CA THR A 542 -53.09 -9.57 20.83
C THR A 542 -52.08 -8.67 20.13
N PRO A 543 -51.01 -9.22 19.51
CA PRO A 543 -50.07 -8.41 18.72
C PRO A 543 -50.80 -7.84 17.50
N PHE A 544 -50.82 -6.52 17.35
CA PHE A 544 -51.26 -5.89 16.11
C PHE A 544 -50.18 -6.07 15.03
N PRO A 545 -50.55 -6.40 13.79
CA PRO A 545 -49.62 -6.62 12.70
C PRO A 545 -49.10 -5.27 12.18
N LEU A 546 -47.79 -5.16 11.96
CA LEU A 546 -47.27 -4.05 11.17
C LEU A 546 -47.78 -4.20 9.73
N PHE A 547 -48.56 -3.21 9.29
CA PHE A 547 -48.91 -3.03 7.89
C PHE A 547 -47.64 -2.82 7.06
N ALA A 548 -47.29 -3.82 6.25
CA ALA A 548 -46.58 -3.60 5.00
C ALA A 548 -47.57 -2.96 4.02
N ALA A 549 -47.40 -1.68 3.72
CA ALA A 549 -48.13 -1.01 2.65
C ALA A 549 -47.40 -1.27 1.32
N LEU A 550 -48.12 -1.98 0.45
CA LEU A 550 -47.83 -2.26 -0.94
C LEU A 550 -47.49 -1.02 -1.76
N ALA A 551 -46.50 -1.16 -2.64
CA ALA A 551 -46.59 -0.69 -4.02
C ALA A 551 -46.74 -1.92 -4.94
N GLY A 552 -47.99 -2.27 -5.28
CA GLY A 552 -48.30 -2.96 -6.54
C GLY A 552 -48.40 -1.91 -7.66
N ALA A 553 -48.34 -2.19 -8.96
CA ALA A 553 -48.46 -3.40 -9.77
C ALA A 553 -47.70 -3.08 -11.10
N SER A 554 -47.20 -4.02 -11.89
CA SER A 554 -48.03 -4.81 -12.80
C SER A 554 -47.36 -6.09 -13.28
N LEU A 555 -48.23 -7.05 -13.55
CA LEU A 555 -48.04 -8.44 -13.90
C LEU A 555 -47.74 -8.65 -15.40
N ALA A 556 -47.09 -9.78 -15.66
CA ALA A 556 -47.18 -10.66 -16.83
C ALA A 556 -46.35 -10.38 -18.10
N GLU A 557 -45.44 -11.33 -18.33
CA GLU A 557 -45.28 -12.13 -19.55
C GLU A 557 -44.84 -11.41 -20.84
N PHE A 558 -43.64 -11.76 -21.34
CA PHE A 558 -43.56 -12.55 -22.57
C PHE A 558 -42.12 -13.07 -22.88
N ILE A 559 -42.05 -14.37 -23.15
CA ILE A 559 -41.07 -15.13 -23.99
C ILE A 559 -39.70 -15.48 -23.39
N ARG A 560 -39.65 -16.71 -22.85
CA ARG A 560 -38.63 -17.71 -23.20
C ARG A 560 -39.39 -18.98 -23.63
N HIS A 561 -39.73 -19.16 -24.90
CA HIS A 561 -38.94 -20.01 -25.79
C HIS A 561 -39.43 -19.87 -27.23
N LYS A 562 -38.53 -19.54 -28.16
CA LYS A 562 -38.60 -20.09 -29.52
C LYS A 562 -37.92 -21.44 -29.48
N ARG A 563 -38.72 -22.49 -29.30
CA ARG A 563 -38.93 -23.46 -30.37
C ARG A 563 -40.32 -23.18 -30.93
N GLU A 564 -40.32 -22.94 -32.24
CA GLU A 564 -41.45 -22.82 -33.20
C GLU A 564 -42.38 -21.61 -33.05
#